data_AF-A0A1J5AXZ8-F1
#
_entry.id   AF-A0A1J5AXZ8-F1
#
_cell.length_a   1.000
_cell.length_b   1.000
_cell.length_c   1.000
_cell.angle_alpha   90.00
_cell.angle_beta   90.00
_cell.angle_gamma   90.00
#
_symmetry.space_group_name_H-M   'P 1'
#
loop_
_entity.id
_entity.type
_entity.pdbx_description
1 polymer ?
#
loop_
_entity_poly.entity_id
_entity_poly.type
_entity_poly.pdbx_seq_one_letter_code
_entity_poly.pdbx_strand_id
1 'polypeptide(L)'
;MDINSVEYSYTGSNADVIFVIGARALEDLGDLFKSEQKLLEDKSKTLVNLSSLDKNSQFGTVNLYDPTASGCSEIMFAVLSGLQLPLDSDMATNLLAGIEAKTNNFTSMRTTADTFEIVSQLMRLGAKKGHISTPSARPFTGFNPIPSNWPRPATPISAPVPTIVNSTPPDWLKPKVLTSSSQQ
;
A
#
# COMPACT_ATOMS: atom_id res chain seq x y z
N MET A 1 30.55 -0.87 -6.36
CA MET A 1 29.17 -1.05 -5.90
C MET A 1 28.36 0.04 -6.58
N ASP A 2 27.54 -0.33 -7.56
CA ASP A 2 26.72 0.61 -8.34
C ASP A 2 25.53 1.07 -7.49
N ILE A 3 25.33 2.38 -7.38
CA ILE A 3 24.27 2.95 -6.54
C ILE A 3 22.89 2.86 -7.21
N ASN A 4 22.85 2.52 -8.51
CA ASN A 4 21.64 2.35 -9.30
C ASN A 4 21.11 0.91 -9.33
N SER A 5 21.78 -0.04 -8.67
CA SER A 5 21.36 -1.45 -8.62
C SER A 5 20.67 -1.81 -7.30
N VAL A 6 19.97 -0.87 -6.68
CA VAL A 6 19.19 -1.13 -5.45
C VAL A 6 17.74 -1.33 -5.84
N GLU A 7 17.36 -2.59 -6.04
CA GLU A 7 15.97 -2.99 -6.21
C GLU A 7 15.39 -3.31 -4.83
N TYR A 8 14.46 -2.48 -4.36
CA TYR A 8 13.73 -2.73 -3.12
C TYR A 8 12.58 -3.68 -3.43
N SER A 9 12.72 -4.96 -3.09
CA SER A 9 11.58 -5.87 -3.00
C SER A 9 11.14 -5.98 -1.53
N TYR A 10 9.95 -5.49 -1.24
CA TYR A 10 9.30 -5.73 0.05
C TYR A 10 8.61 -7.09 -0.03
N THR A 11 9.28 -8.15 0.35
CA THR A 11 8.64 -9.46 0.53
C THR A 11 7.86 -9.46 1.84
N GLY A 12 6.66 -8.86 1.82
CA GLY A 12 5.72 -8.85 2.94
C GLY A 12 5.11 -10.22 3.24
N SER A 13 5.90 -11.30 3.26
CA SER A 13 5.41 -12.67 3.03
C SER A 13 5.15 -13.49 4.31
N ASN A 14 4.84 -12.87 5.45
CA ASN A 14 4.29 -13.58 6.60
C ASN A 14 3.26 -12.72 7.36
N ALA A 15 2.18 -12.34 6.68
CA ALA A 15 0.98 -11.91 7.37
C ALA A 15 0.22 -13.14 7.88
N ASP A 16 -0.24 -13.13 9.13
CA ASP A 16 -1.15 -14.16 9.66
C ASP A 16 -2.63 -13.80 9.43
N VAL A 17 -2.90 -12.50 9.34
CA VAL A 17 -4.21 -11.92 9.06
C VAL A 17 -4.08 -10.89 7.93
N ILE A 18 -4.96 -10.98 6.94
CA ILE A 18 -4.98 -10.11 5.76
C ILE A 18 -6.34 -9.44 5.71
N PHE A 19 -6.38 -8.11 5.72
CA PHE A 19 -7.61 -7.35 5.52
C PHE A 19 -7.73 -6.89 4.06
N VAL A 20 -8.82 -7.28 3.42
CA VAL A 20 -9.21 -6.78 2.09
C VAL A 20 -10.42 -5.87 2.28
N ILE A 21 -10.23 -4.59 1.98
CA ILE A 21 -11.23 -3.55 2.26
C ILE A 21 -11.73 -2.98 0.93
N GLY A 22 -13.05 -2.95 0.76
CA GLY A 22 -13.68 -2.24 -0.36
C GLY A 22 -13.63 -2.96 -1.72
N ALA A 23 -13.42 -4.28 -1.72
CA ALA A 23 -13.57 -5.13 -2.90
C ALA A 23 -14.94 -5.84 -2.87
N ARG A 24 -15.47 -6.22 -4.04
CA ARG A 24 -16.63 -7.13 -4.17
C ARG A 24 -16.17 -8.57 -4.25
N ALA A 25 -15.07 -8.81 -4.96
CA ALA A 25 -14.45 -10.11 -5.12
C ALA A 25 -12.91 -9.97 -5.17
N LEU A 26 -12.17 -11.08 -5.08
CA LEU A 26 -10.70 -11.04 -5.10
C LEU A 26 -10.16 -10.52 -6.44
N GLU A 27 -10.93 -10.69 -7.52
CA GLU A 27 -10.58 -10.22 -8.85
C GLU A 27 -10.55 -8.68 -8.94
N ASP A 28 -11.27 -7.97 -8.05
CA ASP A 28 -11.27 -6.51 -7.99
C ASP A 28 -9.92 -5.93 -7.53
N LEU A 29 -9.05 -6.73 -6.90
CA LEU A 29 -7.69 -6.31 -6.56
C LEU A 29 -6.78 -6.22 -7.80
N GLY A 30 -7.21 -6.73 -8.95
CA GLY A 30 -6.48 -6.61 -10.21
C GLY A 30 -5.12 -7.29 -10.18
N ASP A 31 -4.06 -6.56 -10.52
CA ASP A 31 -2.71 -7.14 -10.61
C ASP A 31 -2.17 -7.60 -9.27
N LEU A 32 -2.63 -7.03 -8.15
CA LEU A 32 -2.27 -7.49 -6.81
C LEU A 32 -2.80 -8.91 -6.54
N PHE A 33 -4.00 -9.24 -7.03
CA PHE A 33 -4.52 -10.61 -6.92
C PHE A 33 -3.64 -11.60 -7.68
N LYS A 34 -3.14 -11.22 -8.86
CA LYS A 34 -2.27 -12.08 -9.67
C LYS A 34 -0.89 -12.26 -9.04
N SER A 35 -0.30 -11.18 -8.51
CA SER A 35 1.05 -11.23 -7.94
C SER A 35 1.07 -11.97 -6.59
N GLU A 36 0.03 -11.81 -5.78
CA GLU A 36 -0.06 -12.38 -4.44
C GLU A 36 -1.12 -13.49 -4.32
N GLN A 37 -1.49 -14.12 -5.44
CA GLN A 37 -2.56 -15.15 -5.47
C GLN A 37 -2.32 -16.24 -4.44
N LYS A 38 -1.07 -16.71 -4.35
CA LYS A 38 -0.67 -17.75 -3.40
C LYS A 38 -0.94 -17.33 -1.95
N LEU A 39 -0.71 -16.06 -1.60
CA LEU A 39 -0.92 -15.55 -0.24
C LEU A 39 -2.42 -15.38 0.06
N LEU A 40 -3.19 -14.88 -0.91
CA LEU A 40 -4.62 -14.61 -0.76
C LEU A 40 -5.48 -15.88 -0.75
N GLU A 41 -5.02 -16.95 -1.42
CA GLU A 41 -5.70 -18.25 -1.45
C GLU A 41 -5.22 -19.23 -0.38
N ASP A 42 -4.16 -18.88 0.37
CA ASP A 42 -3.62 -19.71 1.44
C ASP A 42 -4.62 -19.85 2.60
N LYS A 43 -5.16 -21.07 2.75
CA LYS A 43 -6.13 -21.41 3.81
C LYS A 43 -5.54 -21.39 5.22
N SER A 44 -4.22 -21.35 5.37
CA SER A 44 -3.58 -21.20 6.68
C SER A 44 -3.63 -19.75 7.19
N LYS A 45 -3.91 -18.78 6.32
CA LYS A 45 -4.00 -17.36 6.68
C LYS A 45 -5.45 -16.94 6.92
N THR A 46 -5.65 -15.99 7.83
CA THR A 46 -6.99 -15.44 8.08
C THR A 46 -7.25 -14.28 7.13
N LEU A 47 -8.09 -14.51 6.13
CA LEU A 47 -8.52 -13.45 5.22
C LEU A 47 -9.79 -12.78 5.76
N VAL A 48 -9.72 -11.49 6.07
CA VAL A 48 -10.84 -10.67 6.52
C VAL A 48 -11.29 -9.78 5.37
N ASN A 49 -12.50 -10.00 4.87
CA ASN A 49 -13.13 -9.16 3.85
C ASN A 49 -14.03 -8.14 4.53
N LEU A 50 -13.79 -6.85 4.29
CA LEU A 50 -14.59 -5.75 4.81
C LEU A 50 -15.17 -4.93 3.67
N SER A 51 -16.49 -4.96 3.49
CA SER A 51 -17.14 -4.31 2.36
C SER A 51 -18.58 -3.91 2.66
N SER A 52 -19.04 -2.82 2.06
CA SER A 52 -20.46 -2.44 1.98
C SER A 52 -21.00 -2.43 0.54
N LEU A 53 -20.22 -2.98 -0.41
CA LEU A 53 -20.58 -2.98 -1.83
C LEU A 53 -21.64 -4.04 -2.13
N ASP A 54 -22.59 -3.69 -2.99
CA ASP A 54 -23.59 -4.63 -3.47
C ASP A 54 -22.95 -5.83 -4.18
N LYS A 55 -23.57 -7.00 -4.08
CA LYS A 55 -23.10 -8.25 -4.71
C LYS A 55 -21.65 -8.61 -4.34
N ASN A 56 -21.23 -8.33 -3.10
CA ASN A 56 -19.99 -8.84 -2.56
C ASN A 56 -20.04 -10.38 -2.50
N SER A 57 -18.97 -11.05 -2.94
CA SER A 57 -18.89 -12.52 -2.98
C SER A 57 -18.53 -13.16 -1.64
N GLN A 58 -18.25 -12.35 -0.62
CA GLN A 58 -17.92 -12.80 0.74
C GLN A 58 -16.76 -13.82 0.76
N PHE A 59 -15.71 -13.52 0.01
CA PHE A 59 -14.56 -14.40 -0.23
C PHE A 59 -13.63 -14.60 0.97
N GLY A 60 -13.79 -13.82 2.05
CA GLY A 60 -12.94 -13.92 3.23
C GLY A 60 -13.25 -15.16 4.08
N THR A 61 -12.28 -15.60 4.89
CA THR A 61 -12.52 -16.53 6.01
C THR A 61 -13.44 -15.87 7.04
N VAL A 62 -13.26 -14.56 7.25
CA VAL A 62 -14.16 -13.71 8.04
C VAL A 62 -14.70 -12.62 7.13
N ASN A 63 -16.03 -12.44 7.11
CA ASN A 63 -16.69 -11.45 6.27
C ASN A 63 -17.39 -10.39 7.13
N LEU A 64 -16.82 -9.20 7.17
CA LEU A 64 -17.39 -7.98 7.75
C LEU A 64 -18.17 -7.25 6.65
N TYR A 65 -19.37 -7.76 6.38
CA TYR A 65 -20.21 -7.30 5.27
C TYR A 65 -21.52 -6.71 5.78
N ASP A 66 -21.74 -5.44 5.44
CA ASP A 66 -23.00 -4.76 5.69
C ASP A 66 -23.36 -3.88 4.48
N PRO A 67 -24.32 -4.29 3.64
CA PRO A 67 -24.74 -3.51 2.48
C PRO A 67 -25.62 -2.30 2.83
N THR A 68 -26.09 -2.20 4.08
CA THR A 68 -26.90 -1.06 4.54
C THR A 68 -26.05 0.10 5.02
N ALA A 69 -24.80 -0.17 5.42
CA ALA A 69 -23.83 0.84 5.80
C ALA A 69 -23.52 1.80 4.64
N SER A 70 -23.36 3.08 4.97
CA SER A 70 -23.03 4.11 3.99
C SER A 70 -21.64 3.89 3.37
N GLY A 71 -20.74 3.23 4.11
CA GLY A 71 -19.38 2.88 3.70
C GLY A 71 -18.64 1.94 4.66
N CYS A 72 -17.48 1.45 4.22
CA CYS A 72 -16.61 0.58 5.01
C CYS A 72 -16.18 1.18 6.36
N SER A 73 -16.04 2.50 6.45
CA SER A 73 -15.62 3.17 7.70
C SER A 73 -16.64 3.03 8.82
N GLU A 74 -17.94 2.93 8.52
CA GLU A 74 -18.97 2.65 9.53
C GLU A 74 -18.84 1.23 10.08
N ILE A 75 -18.67 0.25 9.18
CA ILE A 75 -18.44 -1.15 9.55
C ILE A 75 -17.19 -1.27 10.42
N MET A 76 -16.10 -0.60 10.03
CA MET A 76 -14.86 -0.63 10.80
C MET A 76 -15.03 0.04 12.17
N PHE A 77 -15.78 1.14 12.27
CA PHE A 77 -16.08 1.76 13.55
C PHE A 77 -16.86 0.81 14.48
N ALA A 78 -17.86 0.10 13.96
CA ALA A 78 -18.62 -0.88 14.71
C ALA A 78 -17.72 -2.04 15.21
N VAL A 79 -16.80 -2.52 14.37
CA VAL A 79 -15.83 -3.57 14.74
C VAL A 79 -14.90 -3.11 15.85
N LEU A 80 -14.28 -1.93 15.70
CA LEU A 80 -13.37 -1.39 16.71
C LEU A 80 -14.09 -1.17 18.04
N SER A 81 -15.31 -0.63 18.01
CA SER A 81 -16.12 -0.38 19.20
C SER A 81 -16.60 -1.68 19.85
N GLY A 82 -17.03 -2.66 19.06
CA GLY A 82 -17.48 -3.97 19.52
C GLY A 82 -16.36 -4.78 20.17
N LEU A 83 -15.12 -4.60 19.71
CA LEU A 83 -13.91 -5.19 20.31
C LEU A 83 -13.36 -4.37 21.48
N GLN A 84 -14.00 -3.25 21.85
CA GLN A 84 -13.53 -2.28 22.84
C GLN A 84 -12.07 -1.84 22.63
N LEU A 85 -11.66 -1.70 21.37
CA LEU A 85 -10.32 -1.21 21.05
C LEU A 85 -10.26 0.31 21.25
N PRO A 86 -9.14 0.86 21.74
CA PRO A 86 -8.99 2.29 21.88
C PRO A 86 -9.00 2.96 20.51
N LEU A 87 -9.88 3.95 20.31
CA LEU A 87 -9.83 4.88 19.19
C LEU A 87 -9.25 6.21 19.67
N ASP A 88 -8.15 6.63 19.04
CA ASP A 88 -7.64 7.99 19.20
C ASP A 88 -8.29 8.97 18.20
N SER A 89 -7.95 10.25 18.36
CA SER A 89 -8.43 11.34 17.52
C SER A 89 -8.04 11.18 16.04
N ASP A 90 -6.89 10.58 15.75
CA ASP A 90 -6.38 10.45 14.38
C ASP A 90 -7.10 9.32 13.64
N MET A 91 -7.29 8.17 14.31
CA MET A 91 -8.15 7.08 13.85
C MET A 91 -9.57 7.56 13.64
N ALA A 92 -10.14 8.31 14.60
CA ALA A 92 -11.49 8.85 14.48
C ALA A 92 -11.61 9.82 13.29
N THR A 93 -10.58 10.64 13.05
CA THR A 93 -10.49 11.54 11.89
C THR A 93 -10.46 10.77 10.57
N ASN A 94 -9.67 9.69 10.50
CA ASN A 94 -9.60 8.83 9.30
C ASN A 94 -10.94 8.15 9.00
N LEU A 95 -11.62 7.63 10.02
CA LEU A 95 -12.94 7.02 9.87
C LEU A 95 -13.97 8.05 9.39
N LEU A 96 -14.00 9.24 10.00
CA LEU A 96 -14.89 10.33 9.60
C LEU A 96 -14.66 10.73 8.14
N ALA A 97 -13.40 10.90 7.72
CA ALA A 97 -13.07 11.24 6.34
C ALA A 97 -13.50 10.17 5.35
N GLY A 98 -13.40 8.89 5.71
CA GLY A 98 -13.90 7.79 4.88
C GLY A 98 -15.43 7.81 4.72
N ILE A 99 -16.16 8.13 5.80
CA ILE A 99 -17.62 8.33 5.74
C ILE A 99 -17.95 9.52 4.84
N GLU A 100 -17.31 10.68 5.05
CA GLU A 100 -17.51 11.89 4.25
C GLU A 100 -17.23 11.63 2.76
N ALA A 101 -16.12 10.94 2.44
CA ALA A 101 -15.76 10.60 1.07
C ALA A 101 -16.79 9.66 0.42
N LYS A 102 -17.24 8.62 1.13
CA LYS A 102 -18.17 7.63 0.57
C LYS A 102 -19.60 8.16 0.43
N THR A 103 -19.99 9.10 1.28
CA THR A 103 -21.32 9.74 1.28
C THR A 103 -21.37 11.04 0.49
N ASN A 104 -20.26 11.47 -0.12
CA ASN A 104 -20.13 12.78 -0.76
C ASN A 104 -20.59 13.91 0.18
N ASN A 105 -19.92 14.01 1.34
CA ASN A 105 -20.27 14.93 2.43
C ASN A 105 -21.74 14.79 2.88
N PHE A 106 -22.18 13.56 3.17
CA PHE A 106 -23.52 13.26 3.71
C PHE A 106 -24.69 13.57 2.76
N THR A 107 -24.43 13.77 1.46
CA THR A 107 -25.46 14.04 0.45
C THR A 107 -25.97 12.78 -0.25
N SER A 108 -25.28 11.65 -0.06
CA SER A 108 -25.68 10.36 -0.63
C SER A 108 -26.98 9.83 0.00
N MET A 109 -27.82 9.17 -0.80
CA MET A 109 -29.02 8.47 -0.35
C MET A 109 -28.75 7.32 0.63
N ARG A 110 -27.49 6.86 0.73
CA ARG A 110 -27.08 5.85 1.73
C ARG A 110 -26.78 6.43 3.11
N THR A 111 -26.85 7.75 3.27
CA THR A 111 -26.63 8.40 4.57
C THR A 111 -27.88 8.21 5.42
N THR A 112 -27.75 7.53 6.56
CA THR A 112 -28.88 7.24 7.46
C THR A 112 -28.72 7.93 8.82
N ALA A 113 -29.71 7.76 9.70
CA ALA A 113 -29.58 8.20 11.10
C ALA A 113 -28.37 7.56 11.78
N ASP A 114 -28.13 6.28 11.52
CA ASP A 114 -26.99 5.52 12.06
C ASP A 114 -25.65 6.12 11.61
N THR A 115 -25.56 6.57 10.35
CA THR A 115 -24.39 7.32 9.86
C THR A 115 -24.10 8.55 10.72
N PHE A 116 -25.13 9.35 11.01
CA PHE A 116 -24.96 10.55 11.83
C PHE A 116 -24.67 10.24 13.30
N GLU A 117 -25.20 9.13 13.82
CA GLU A 117 -24.86 8.65 15.16
C GLU A 117 -23.38 8.31 15.25
N ILE A 118 -22.87 7.52 14.31
CA ILE A 118 -21.44 7.16 14.23
C ILE A 118 -20.58 8.41 14.10
N VAL A 119 -20.93 9.34 13.20
CA VAL A 119 -20.22 10.61 13.02
C VAL A 119 -20.19 11.41 14.32
N SER A 120 -21.30 11.45 15.07
CA SER A 120 -21.34 12.14 16.35
C SER A 120 -20.39 11.53 17.38
N GLN A 121 -20.26 10.20 17.40
CA GLN A 121 -19.33 9.50 18.28
C GLN A 121 -17.88 9.76 17.87
N LEU A 122 -17.56 9.71 16.57
CA LEU A 122 -16.23 10.05 16.05
C LEU A 122 -15.83 11.49 16.41
N MET A 123 -16.75 12.45 16.29
CA MET A 123 -16.50 13.84 16.69
C MET A 123 -16.27 13.98 18.20
N ARG A 124 -16.97 13.21 19.04
CA ARG A 124 -16.71 13.16 20.49
C ARG A 124 -15.31 12.61 20.81
N LEU A 125 -14.80 11.70 19.99
CA LEU A 125 -13.43 11.17 20.07
C LEU A 125 -12.37 12.14 19.53
N GLY A 126 -12.77 13.33 19.06
CA GLY A 126 -11.85 14.37 18.59
C GLY A 126 -11.65 14.40 17.08
N ALA A 127 -12.46 13.68 16.29
CA ALA A 127 -12.35 13.70 14.84
C ALA A 127 -12.49 15.12 14.26
N LYS A 128 -11.58 15.50 13.34
CA LYS A 128 -11.54 16.83 12.72
C LYS A 128 -11.96 16.78 11.26
N LYS A 129 -12.91 17.65 10.88
CA LYS A 129 -13.32 17.81 9.47
C LYS A 129 -12.27 18.55 8.64
N GLY A 130 -12.18 18.23 7.36
CA GLY A 130 -11.34 18.96 6.40
C GLY A 130 -9.83 18.71 6.53
N HIS A 131 -9.42 17.71 7.33
CA HIS A 131 -8.00 17.35 7.51
C HIS A 131 -7.45 16.47 6.38
N ILE A 132 -8.31 15.76 5.65
CA ILE A 132 -7.91 14.89 4.55
C ILE A 132 -8.44 15.51 3.27
N SER A 133 -7.54 16.13 2.50
CA SER A 133 -7.81 16.53 1.13
C SER A 133 -8.07 15.25 0.33
N THR A 134 -9.33 14.97 -0.02
CA THR A 134 -9.64 13.91 -0.98
C THR A 134 -8.78 14.18 -2.22
N PRO A 135 -7.82 13.31 -2.59
CA PRO A 135 -7.07 13.53 -3.81
C PRO A 135 -8.10 13.53 -4.93
N SER A 136 -8.29 14.69 -5.56
CA SER A 136 -9.11 14.79 -6.76
C SER A 136 -8.61 13.69 -7.69
N ALA A 137 -9.48 12.76 -8.09
CA ALA A 137 -9.12 11.71 -9.04
C ALA A 137 -8.46 12.40 -10.22
N ARG A 138 -7.13 12.32 -10.31
CA ARG A 138 -6.43 12.83 -11.48
C ARG A 138 -6.83 11.85 -12.56
N PRO A 139 -7.61 12.24 -13.59
CA PRO A 139 -7.79 11.36 -14.73
C PRO A 139 -6.38 11.00 -15.19
N PHE A 140 -6.10 9.70 -15.32
CA PHE A 140 -4.85 9.26 -15.93
C PHE A 140 -4.90 9.70 -17.39
N THR A 141 -4.40 10.89 -17.69
CA THR A 141 -4.34 11.44 -19.05
C THR A 141 -3.11 10.89 -19.78
N GLY A 142 -2.91 9.57 -19.74
CA GLY A 142 -1.77 8.91 -20.40
C GLY A 142 -0.40 9.49 -20.05
N PHE A 143 0.63 9.05 -20.78
CA PHE A 143 1.90 9.76 -20.83
C PHE A 143 1.68 11.09 -21.56
N ASN A 144 1.80 12.22 -20.87
CA ASN A 144 1.95 13.49 -21.56
C ASN A 144 3.25 13.41 -22.40
N PRO A 145 3.20 13.56 -23.73
CA PRO A 145 4.41 13.62 -24.52
C PRO A 145 5.26 14.79 -24.02
N ILE A 146 6.53 14.54 -23.81
CA ILE A 146 7.50 15.56 -23.40
C ILE A 146 7.39 16.73 -24.39
N PRO A 147 7.18 17.98 -23.93
CA PRO A 147 7.14 19.14 -24.82
C PRO A 147 8.39 19.19 -25.68
N SER A 148 8.23 19.43 -26.99
CA SER A 148 9.35 19.48 -27.95
C SER A 148 10.43 20.51 -27.59
N ASN A 149 10.11 21.47 -26.73
CA ASN A 149 11.01 22.53 -26.26
C ASN A 149 11.80 22.17 -25.00
N TRP A 150 11.68 20.93 -24.50
CA TRP A 150 12.52 20.46 -23.41
C TRP A 150 13.96 20.29 -23.92
N PRO A 151 14.98 20.87 -23.25
CA PRO A 151 16.37 20.70 -23.65
C PRO A 151 16.72 19.22 -23.58
N ARG A 152 16.89 18.59 -24.76
CA ARG A 152 17.39 17.21 -24.83
C ARG A 152 18.85 17.24 -24.39
N PRO A 153 19.31 16.27 -23.57
CA PRO A 153 20.73 16.08 -23.35
C PRO A 153 21.41 15.97 -24.71
N ALA A 154 22.43 16.80 -24.96
CA ALA A 154 23.23 16.68 -26.17
C ALA A 154 23.78 15.26 -26.22
N THR A 155 23.67 14.62 -27.39
CA THR A 155 24.22 13.30 -27.67
C THR A 155 25.62 13.17 -27.07
N PRO A 156 25.95 12.06 -26.39
CA PRO A 156 27.28 11.88 -25.83
C PRO A 156 28.30 11.99 -26.97
N ILE A 157 29.23 12.95 -26.83
CA ILE A 157 30.42 13.06 -27.65
C ILE A 157 31.09 11.69 -27.65
N SER A 158 31.33 11.13 -28.84
CA SER A 158 32.08 9.88 -29.03
C SER A 158 33.37 9.96 -28.21
N ALA A 159 33.43 9.23 -27.10
CA ALA A 159 34.65 9.11 -26.32
C ALA A 159 35.69 8.34 -27.17
N PRO A 160 36.93 8.83 -27.29
CA PRO A 160 37.95 8.15 -28.08
C PRO A 160 38.25 6.77 -27.51
N VAL A 161 38.33 5.77 -28.40
CA VAL A 161 38.69 4.38 -28.10
C VAL A 161 40.06 4.35 -27.39
N PRO A 162 40.18 3.82 -26.16
CA PRO A 162 41.48 3.70 -25.51
C PRO A 162 42.29 2.56 -26.14
N THR A 163 43.52 2.89 -26.53
CA THR A 163 44.55 1.96 -26.99
C THR A 163 44.95 1.01 -25.87
N ILE A 164 44.93 -0.30 -26.12
CA ILE A 164 45.37 -1.32 -25.15
C ILE A 164 46.88 -1.18 -24.96
N VAL A 165 47.31 -0.71 -23.78
CA VAL A 165 48.71 -0.76 -23.34
C VAL A 165 48.82 -1.88 -22.33
N ASN A 166 49.46 -2.98 -22.76
CA ASN A 166 49.68 -4.17 -21.96
C ASN A 166 50.93 -3.96 -21.08
N SER A 167 50.75 -3.72 -19.78
CA SER A 167 51.81 -3.90 -18.79
C SER A 167 51.22 -4.19 -17.41
N THR A 168 51.13 -5.47 -17.05
CA THR A 168 50.82 -5.93 -15.69
C THR A 168 52.10 -5.89 -14.84
N PRO A 169 52.10 -5.31 -13.63
CA PRO A 169 53.20 -5.49 -12.68
C PRO A 169 53.21 -6.92 -12.11
N PRO A 170 54.36 -7.63 -12.10
CA PRO A 170 54.44 -9.03 -11.71
C PRO A 170 54.82 -9.18 -10.23
N ASP A 171 53.85 -9.26 -9.30
CA ASP A 171 54.15 -9.77 -7.95
C ASP A 171 52.96 -10.34 -7.15
N TRP A 172 51.90 -10.79 -7.83
CA TRP A 172 50.70 -11.32 -7.17
C TRP A 172 50.75 -12.83 -6.88
N LEU A 173 51.87 -13.50 -7.19
CA LEU A 173 52.00 -14.96 -7.15
C LEU A 173 52.81 -15.52 -5.97
N LYS A 174 53.05 -14.75 -4.91
CA LYS A 174 53.67 -15.27 -3.69
C LYS A 174 52.59 -15.68 -2.66
N PRO A 175 52.41 -16.98 -2.35
CA PRO A 175 51.47 -17.40 -1.32
C PRO A 175 51.92 -16.92 0.06
N LYS A 176 51.01 -16.31 0.81
CA LYS A 176 51.25 -15.75 2.14
C LYS A 176 51.25 -16.89 3.17
N VAL A 177 52.42 -17.26 3.68
CA VAL A 177 52.59 -18.28 4.72
C VAL A 177 52.10 -17.71 6.05
N LEU A 178 51.05 -18.31 6.62
CA LEU A 178 50.58 -18.02 7.98
C LEU A 178 51.15 -19.09 8.91
N THR A 179 52.18 -18.73 9.68
CA THR A 179 52.70 -19.55 10.78
C THR A 179 51.83 -19.34 12.02
N SER A 180 51.17 -20.40 12.50
CA SER A 180 50.53 -20.45 13.83
C SER A 180 51.56 -20.81 14.90
N SER A 181 51.85 -19.90 15.82
CA SER A 181 52.63 -20.19 17.03
C SER A 181 51.68 -20.38 18.21
N SER A 182 51.58 -21.63 18.65
CA SER A 182 50.94 -22.07 19.90
C SER A 182 51.89 -21.96 21.09
N GLN A 183 51.30 -21.82 22.28
CA GLN A 183 51.87 -21.88 23.65
C GLN A 183 52.65 -20.63 24.09
N GLN A 184 52.44 -20.10 25.29
CA GLN A 184 52.12 -20.75 26.57
C GLN A 184 51.32 -19.81 27.49
#